data_AF-C8PFP5-F1
#
_entry.id   AF-C8PFP5-F1
#
_cell.length_a   1.000
_cell.length_b   1.000
_cell.length_c   1.000
_cell.angle_alpha   90.00
_cell.angle_beta   90.00
_cell.angle_gamma   90.00
#
_symmetry.space_group_name_H-M   'P 1'
#
loop_
_entity.id
_entity.type
_entity.pdbx_description
1 polymer ?
#
loop_
_entity_poly.entity_id
_entity_poly.type
_entity_poly.pdbx_seq_one_letter_code
_entity_poly.pdbx_strand_id
1 'polypeptide(L)'
;MNFIKYFFSEIFRLFKLLVGIALVPAAGFLIYKLFFAESGLAENYERNRVQILALRDFAREIKPEGVSFDIRFNGDEVSSMRAVNKNKNQSASFYSIDEKTNERAVLKIIGLDFGTFNELKAKAKSANAVGVSIWEGEGKTAIYYKDGFVSEFYEIFGDPADEAVKKDYEIGCDDRFAVDGVVMARDGGATTGFICVDRYGYGIKRK
;
A
#
# COMPACT_ATOMS: atom_id res chain seq x y z
N MET A 1 36.88 2.50 -50.72
CA MET A 1 35.48 2.20 -50.30
C MET A 1 35.37 1.34 -49.02
N ASN A 2 36.39 0.54 -48.65
CA ASN A 2 36.36 -0.29 -47.42
C ASN A 2 36.71 0.47 -46.12
N PHE A 3 37.58 1.46 -46.17
CA PHE A 3 38.01 2.22 -44.97
C PHE A 3 36.87 3.04 -44.35
N ILE A 4 36.07 3.72 -45.18
CA ILE A 4 34.93 4.53 -44.72
C ILE A 4 33.87 3.64 -44.05
N LYS A 5 33.56 2.47 -44.64
CA LYS A 5 32.63 1.51 -44.03
C LYS A 5 33.12 0.96 -42.69
N TYR A 6 34.42 0.68 -42.58
CA TYR A 6 35.04 0.21 -41.34
C TYR A 6 35.01 1.30 -40.25
N PHE A 7 35.37 2.53 -40.62
CA PHE A 7 35.37 3.68 -39.72
C PHE A 7 33.98 3.98 -39.13
N PHE A 8 32.93 3.99 -39.96
CA PHE A 8 31.56 4.17 -39.48
C PHE A 8 31.05 2.99 -38.65
N SER A 9 31.45 1.75 -38.97
CA SER A 9 31.12 0.57 -38.16
C SER A 9 31.70 0.66 -36.75
N GLU A 10 32.95 1.11 -36.62
CA GLU A 10 33.62 1.18 -35.33
C GLU A 10 33.13 2.34 -34.46
N ILE A 11 32.83 3.49 -35.08
CA ILE A 11 32.14 4.61 -34.42
C ILE A 11 30.76 4.18 -33.92
N PHE A 12 30.01 3.42 -34.72
CA PHE A 12 28.68 2.95 -34.33
C PHE A 12 28.72 1.93 -33.18
N ARG A 13 29.76 1.09 -33.11
CA ARG A 13 30.01 0.19 -31.97
C ARG A 13 30.34 0.96 -30.69
N LEU A 14 31.23 1.95 -30.77
CA LEU A 14 31.56 2.85 -29.66
C LEU A 14 30.34 3.64 -29.18
N PHE A 15 29.53 4.16 -30.10
CA PHE A 15 28.29 4.85 -29.78
C PHE A 15 27.30 3.93 -29.04
N LYS A 16 27.10 2.69 -29.51
CA LYS A 16 26.25 1.70 -28.81
C LYS A 16 26.76 1.38 -27.41
N LEU A 17 28.08 1.24 -27.24
CA LEU A 17 28.71 0.98 -25.94
C LEU A 17 28.46 2.16 -24.98
N LEU A 18 28.69 3.39 -25.44
CA LEU A 18 28.50 4.60 -24.64
C LEU A 18 27.01 4.83 -24.28
N VAL A 19 26.10 4.61 -25.23
CA VAL A 19 24.65 4.69 -24.99
C VAL A 19 24.20 3.60 -24.01
N GLY A 20 24.73 2.38 -24.12
CA GLY A 20 24.46 1.30 -23.15
C GLY A 20 24.99 1.63 -21.74
N ILE A 21 26.20 2.16 -21.63
CA ILE A 21 26.80 2.60 -20.36
C ILE A 21 26.02 3.76 -19.74
N ALA A 22 25.39 4.64 -20.53
CA ALA A 22 24.55 5.73 -20.02
C ALA A 22 23.12 5.28 -19.66
N LEU A 23 22.52 4.36 -20.43
CA LEU A 23 21.16 3.88 -20.21
C LEU A 23 21.03 2.96 -18.99
N VAL A 24 22.04 2.14 -18.68
CA VAL A 24 21.98 1.22 -17.53
C VAL A 24 21.92 1.94 -16.18
N PRO A 25 22.76 2.97 -15.89
CA PRO A 25 22.64 3.79 -14.69
C PRO A 25 21.36 4.62 -14.66
N ALA A 26 20.88 5.12 -15.80
CA ALA A 26 19.62 5.87 -15.85
C ALA A 26 18.40 4.96 -15.56
N ALA A 27 18.38 3.75 -16.12
CA ALA A 27 17.38 2.74 -15.79
C ALA A 27 17.51 2.29 -14.33
N GLY A 28 18.73 2.09 -13.83
CA GLY A 28 19.00 1.78 -12.42
C GLY A 28 18.55 2.89 -11.47
N PHE A 29 18.75 4.16 -11.83
CA PHE A 29 18.30 5.33 -11.07
C PHE A 29 16.78 5.52 -11.13
N LEU A 30 16.14 5.22 -12.26
CA LEU A 30 14.69 5.24 -12.41
C LEU A 30 14.03 4.11 -11.62
N ILE A 31 14.56 2.89 -11.70
CA ILE A 31 14.18 1.75 -10.84
C ILE A 31 14.41 2.17 -9.38
N TYR A 32 15.55 2.75 -9.05
CA TYR A 32 15.85 3.20 -7.71
C TYR A 32 14.83 4.25 -7.21
N LYS A 33 14.47 5.25 -8.00
CA LYS A 33 13.42 6.21 -7.65
C LYS A 33 12.05 5.56 -7.53
N LEU A 34 11.71 4.64 -8.43
CA LEU A 34 10.42 3.96 -8.45
C LEU A 34 10.21 3.08 -7.21
N PHE A 35 11.29 2.47 -6.70
CA PHE A 35 11.24 1.55 -5.56
C PHE A 35 11.70 2.16 -4.22
N PHE A 36 12.48 3.25 -4.23
CA PHE A 36 13.23 3.70 -3.04
C PHE A 36 13.27 5.23 -2.80
N ALA A 37 12.72 6.10 -3.67
CA ALA A 37 12.70 7.55 -3.40
C ALA A 37 11.39 7.97 -2.69
N GLU A 38 11.56 8.70 -1.58
CA GLU A 38 10.55 9.36 -0.73
C GLU A 38 9.12 8.83 -0.91
N SER A 39 8.74 7.88 -0.04
CA SER A 39 7.32 7.58 0.12
C SER A 39 6.61 8.86 0.54
N GLY A 40 5.73 9.37 -0.30
CA GLY A 40 4.77 10.41 0.09
C GLY A 40 3.94 10.02 1.30
N LEU A 41 4.06 8.79 1.81
CA LEU A 41 3.51 8.32 3.08
C LEU A 41 3.75 9.27 4.25
N ALA A 42 5.00 9.65 4.54
CA ALA A 42 5.28 10.45 5.73
C ALA A 42 4.65 11.84 5.61
N GLU A 43 4.83 12.50 4.46
CA GLU A 43 4.25 13.80 4.16
C GLU A 43 2.71 13.76 4.14
N ASN A 44 2.12 12.72 3.57
CA ASN A 44 0.68 12.52 3.55
C ASN A 44 0.14 12.31 4.97
N TYR A 45 0.85 11.54 5.80
CA TYR A 45 0.47 11.33 7.19
C TYR A 45 0.51 12.63 7.97
N GLU A 46 1.59 13.41 7.87
CA GLU A 46 1.71 14.70 8.56
C GLU A 46 0.59 15.67 8.17
N ARG A 47 0.24 15.74 6.88
CA ARG A 47 -0.82 16.63 6.38
C ARG A 47 -2.23 16.16 6.74
N ASN A 48 -2.49 14.85 6.73
CA ASN A 48 -3.83 14.28 6.84
C ASN A 48 -4.02 13.43 8.11
N ARG A 49 -3.15 13.59 9.12
CA ARG A 49 -3.09 12.76 10.34
C ARG A 49 -4.46 12.57 10.97
N VAL A 50 -5.19 13.67 11.18
CA VAL A 50 -6.51 13.65 11.84
C VAL A 50 -7.51 12.82 11.02
N GLN A 51 -7.51 12.98 9.70
CA GLN A 51 -8.42 12.28 8.80
C GLN A 51 -8.07 10.79 8.66
N ILE A 52 -6.78 10.44 8.65
CA ILE A 52 -6.30 9.04 8.64
C ILE A 52 -6.71 8.33 9.93
N LEU A 53 -6.52 8.97 11.08
CA LEU A 53 -6.94 8.41 12.38
C LEU A 53 -8.47 8.29 12.47
N ALA A 54 -9.21 9.29 11.98
CA ALA A 54 -10.67 9.22 11.91
C ALA A 54 -11.17 8.09 10.98
N LEU A 55 -10.49 7.85 9.86
CA LEU A 55 -10.78 6.72 8.97
C LEU A 55 -10.53 5.39 9.67
N ARG A 56 -9.40 5.25 10.38
CA ARG A 56 -9.09 4.05 11.19
C ARG A 56 -10.19 3.78 12.20
N ASP A 57 -10.57 4.79 12.97
CA ASP A 57 -11.53 4.65 14.06
C ASP A 57 -12.90 4.26 13.52
N PHE A 58 -13.36 4.93 12.47
CA PHE A 58 -14.61 4.58 11.80
C PHE A 58 -14.57 3.17 11.21
N ALA A 59 -13.48 2.77 10.55
CA ALA A 59 -13.36 1.43 9.98
C ALA A 59 -13.41 0.34 11.07
N ARG A 60 -12.88 0.61 12.26
CA ARG A 60 -12.98 -0.31 13.41
C ARG A 60 -14.37 -0.34 14.01
N GLU A 61 -15.03 0.82 14.12
CA GLU A 61 -16.40 0.94 14.63
C GLU A 61 -17.39 0.14 13.79
N ILE A 62 -17.31 0.26 12.47
CA ILE A 62 -18.26 -0.41 11.56
C ILE A 62 -17.95 -1.89 11.33
N LYS A 63 -16.80 -2.39 11.79
CA LYS A 63 -16.35 -3.76 11.58
C LYS A 63 -17.07 -4.71 12.55
N PRO A 64 -17.86 -5.68 12.08
CA PRO A 64 -18.41 -6.69 12.98
C PRO A 64 -17.32 -7.62 13.53
N GLU A 65 -17.64 -8.22 14.68
CA GLU A 65 -16.85 -9.32 15.24
C GLU A 65 -16.82 -10.52 14.26
N GLY A 66 -15.67 -11.20 14.17
CA GLY A 66 -15.49 -12.35 13.27
C GLY A 66 -15.41 -12.02 11.77
N VAL A 67 -15.51 -10.73 11.39
CA VAL A 67 -15.41 -10.27 10.00
C VAL A 67 -14.05 -9.63 9.75
N SER A 68 -13.44 -9.98 8.62
CA SER A 68 -12.31 -9.27 8.02
C SER A 68 -12.74 -8.64 6.71
N PHE A 69 -12.20 -7.48 6.36
CA PHE A 69 -12.44 -6.88 5.06
C PHE A 69 -11.24 -6.11 4.52
N ASP A 70 -11.22 -5.97 3.20
CA ASP A 70 -10.27 -5.18 2.43
C ASP A 70 -11.05 -4.43 1.35
N ILE A 71 -10.89 -3.12 1.26
CA ILE A 71 -11.62 -2.28 0.29
C ILE A 71 -10.61 -1.32 -0.36
N ARG A 72 -10.55 -1.36 -1.70
CA ARG A 72 -9.70 -0.52 -2.54
C ARG A 72 -10.52 0.38 -3.43
N PHE A 73 -10.07 1.61 -3.59
CA PHE A 73 -10.69 2.64 -4.40
C PHE A 73 -9.79 3.05 -5.56
N ASN A 74 -10.40 3.32 -6.70
CA ASN A 74 -9.76 4.02 -7.82
C ASN A 74 -10.52 5.32 -8.06
N GLY A 75 -10.01 6.41 -7.48
CA GLY A 75 -10.72 7.68 -7.45
C GLY A 75 -12.04 7.56 -6.69
N ASP A 76 -13.14 7.88 -7.36
CA ASP A 76 -14.49 7.79 -6.80
C ASP A 76 -15.16 6.43 -7.07
N GLU A 77 -14.44 5.41 -7.54
CA GLU A 77 -14.99 4.07 -7.75
C GLU A 77 -14.30 3.04 -6.87
N VAL A 78 -14.96 1.91 -6.66
CA VAL A 78 -14.37 0.75 -5.98
C VAL A 78 -13.55 -0.02 -7.00
N SER A 79 -12.28 -0.24 -6.70
CA SER A 79 -11.40 -1.07 -7.53
C SER A 79 -11.53 -2.55 -7.17
N SER A 80 -11.48 -2.85 -5.88
CA SER A 80 -11.67 -4.21 -5.37
C SER A 80 -12.21 -4.21 -3.94
N MET A 81 -12.87 -5.29 -3.57
CA MET A 81 -13.26 -5.54 -2.20
C MET A 81 -13.15 -7.02 -1.87
N ARG A 82 -12.88 -7.33 -0.62
CA ARG A 82 -12.94 -8.67 -0.08
C ARG A 82 -13.51 -8.63 1.32
N ALA A 83 -14.34 -9.61 1.64
CA ALA A 83 -14.79 -9.84 3.00
C ALA A 83 -14.78 -11.32 3.34
N VAL A 84 -14.43 -11.62 4.59
CA VAL A 84 -14.43 -12.97 5.14
C VAL A 84 -15.09 -12.92 6.51
N ASN A 85 -16.11 -13.74 6.73
CA ASN A 85 -16.69 -13.98 8.05
C ASN A 85 -16.33 -15.40 8.48
N LYS A 86 -15.38 -15.54 9.40
CA LYS A 86 -14.91 -16.86 9.85
C LYS A 86 -15.98 -17.59 10.64
N ASN A 87 -16.73 -16.88 11.48
CA ASN A 87 -17.79 -17.46 12.32
C ASN A 87 -18.91 -18.10 11.49
N LYS A 88 -19.19 -17.56 10.30
CA LYS A 88 -20.23 -18.06 9.39
C LYS A 88 -19.68 -18.87 8.22
N ASN A 89 -18.37 -19.06 8.13
CA ASN A 89 -17.69 -19.68 6.98
C ASN A 89 -18.12 -19.07 5.63
N GLN A 90 -18.15 -17.73 5.55
CA GLN A 90 -18.56 -16.99 4.36
C GLN A 90 -17.42 -16.13 3.84
N SER A 91 -17.29 -16.04 2.52
CA SER A 91 -16.43 -15.05 1.88
C SER A 91 -17.01 -14.56 0.56
N ALA A 92 -16.67 -13.34 0.19
CA ALA A 92 -17.00 -12.75 -1.10
C ALA A 92 -15.88 -11.81 -1.53
N SER A 93 -15.73 -11.66 -2.85
CA SER A 93 -14.82 -10.71 -3.47
C SER A 93 -15.51 -9.97 -4.60
N PHE A 94 -15.09 -8.73 -4.79
CA PHE A 94 -15.47 -7.88 -5.91
C PHE A 94 -14.20 -7.33 -6.57
N TYR A 95 -14.19 -7.31 -7.89
CA TYR A 95 -13.17 -6.65 -8.70
C TYR A 95 -13.87 -5.91 -9.82
N SER A 96 -13.56 -4.62 -10.02
CA SER A 96 -14.21 -3.79 -11.04
C SER A 96 -14.03 -4.30 -12.47
N ILE A 97 -12.97 -5.08 -12.70
CA ILE A 97 -12.65 -5.73 -13.98
C ILE A 97 -13.43 -7.02 -14.23
N ASP A 98 -14.12 -7.57 -13.22
CA ASP A 98 -14.84 -8.84 -13.30
C ASP A 98 -16.34 -8.63 -13.07
N GLU A 99 -17.08 -8.58 -14.19
CA GLU A 99 -18.55 -8.40 -14.22
C GLU A 99 -19.32 -9.51 -13.48
N LYS A 100 -18.69 -10.65 -13.17
CA LYS A 100 -19.32 -11.74 -12.41
C LYS A 100 -19.37 -11.46 -10.91
N THR A 101 -18.59 -10.49 -10.44
CA THR A 101 -18.53 -10.15 -9.02
C THR A 101 -19.48 -9.00 -8.67
N ASN A 102 -19.84 -8.88 -7.39
CA ASN A 102 -20.83 -7.91 -6.96
C ASN A 102 -20.48 -7.31 -5.60
N GLU A 103 -20.29 -5.99 -5.54
CA GLU A 103 -20.04 -5.23 -4.31
C GLU A 103 -21.07 -5.54 -3.21
N ARG A 104 -22.36 -5.72 -3.56
CA ARG A 104 -23.43 -6.01 -2.60
C ARG A 104 -23.21 -7.32 -1.85
N ALA A 105 -22.61 -8.32 -2.50
CA ALA A 105 -22.30 -9.59 -1.84
C ALA A 105 -21.24 -9.39 -0.76
N VAL A 106 -20.25 -8.53 -1.02
CA VAL A 106 -19.20 -8.18 -0.06
C VAL A 106 -19.80 -7.36 1.09
N LEU A 107 -20.54 -6.28 0.78
CA LEU A 107 -21.19 -5.44 1.80
C LEU A 107 -22.13 -6.23 2.71
N LYS A 108 -22.83 -7.23 2.18
CA LYS A 108 -23.69 -8.13 2.97
C LYS A 108 -22.90 -8.94 4.01
N ILE A 109 -21.68 -9.37 3.69
CA ILE A 109 -20.82 -10.09 4.64
C ILE A 109 -20.28 -9.13 5.71
N ILE A 110 -19.92 -7.90 5.32
CA ILE A 110 -19.47 -6.86 6.25
C ILE A 110 -20.64 -6.34 7.10
N GLY A 111 -21.88 -6.49 6.65
CA GLY A 111 -23.05 -5.96 7.34
C GLY A 111 -23.22 -4.45 7.17
N LEU A 112 -22.69 -3.87 6.09
CA LEU A 112 -22.80 -2.44 5.80
C LEU A 112 -23.96 -2.18 4.84
N ASP A 113 -24.72 -1.13 5.12
CA ASP A 113 -25.58 -0.51 4.12
C ASP A 113 -24.79 0.47 3.23
N PHE A 114 -25.42 0.95 2.16
CA PHE A 114 -24.79 1.89 1.24
C PHE A 114 -24.50 3.26 1.87
N GLY A 115 -25.25 3.68 2.90
CA GLY A 115 -25.02 4.95 3.58
C GLY A 115 -23.69 4.93 4.34
N THR A 116 -23.51 3.91 5.17
CA THR A 116 -22.29 3.65 5.94
C THR A 116 -21.09 3.41 5.02
N PHE A 117 -21.29 2.67 3.92
CA PHE A 117 -20.24 2.47 2.93
C PHE A 117 -19.81 3.76 2.22
N ASN A 118 -20.76 4.62 1.85
CA ASN A 118 -20.46 5.92 1.27
C ASN A 118 -19.75 6.85 2.25
N GLU A 119 -20.06 6.77 3.55
CA GLU A 119 -19.32 7.48 4.58
C GLU A 119 -17.88 6.97 4.70
N LEU A 120 -17.65 5.65 4.68
CA LEU A 120 -16.31 5.07 4.68
C LEU A 120 -15.47 5.61 3.51
N LYS A 121 -16.06 5.62 2.32
CA LYS A 121 -15.43 6.16 1.10
C LYS A 121 -15.13 7.66 1.20
N ALA A 122 -16.05 8.45 1.76
CA ALA A 122 -15.83 9.88 1.97
C ALA A 122 -14.69 10.14 2.97
N LYS A 123 -14.60 9.34 4.05
CA LYS A 123 -13.48 9.42 5.00
C LYS A 123 -12.16 8.99 4.35
N ALA A 124 -12.16 7.94 3.53
CA ALA A 124 -10.98 7.52 2.77
C ALA A 124 -10.47 8.63 1.84
N LYS A 125 -11.37 9.26 1.08
CA LYS A 125 -11.05 10.42 0.23
C LYS A 125 -10.50 11.59 1.05
N SER A 126 -11.11 11.90 2.19
CA SER A 126 -10.65 12.98 3.06
C SER A 126 -9.28 12.72 3.70
N ALA A 127 -8.93 11.45 3.91
CA ALA A 127 -7.62 11.01 4.39
C ALA A 127 -6.56 10.92 3.30
N ASN A 128 -6.92 11.23 2.04
CA ASN A 128 -6.11 10.98 0.85
C ASN A 128 -5.63 9.51 0.79
N ALA A 129 -6.55 8.59 1.09
CA ALA A 129 -6.33 7.16 1.08
C ALA A 129 -7.10 6.50 -0.07
N VAL A 130 -6.49 5.47 -0.64
CA VAL A 130 -7.04 4.63 -1.72
C VAL A 130 -7.56 3.29 -1.20
N GLY A 131 -7.53 3.04 0.11
CA GLY A 131 -8.10 1.82 0.65
C GLY A 131 -7.97 1.68 2.15
N VAL A 132 -8.71 0.72 2.69
CA VAL A 132 -8.71 0.36 4.10
C VAL A 132 -8.90 -1.15 4.24
N SER A 133 -8.16 -1.75 5.16
CA SER A 133 -8.19 -3.18 5.43
C SER A 133 -8.10 -3.48 6.91
N ILE A 134 -8.89 -4.43 7.39
CA ILE A 134 -8.82 -4.94 8.75
C ILE A 134 -8.98 -6.45 8.70
N TRP A 135 -7.94 -7.17 9.14
CA TRP A 135 -7.95 -8.63 9.25
C TRP A 135 -8.03 -9.07 10.70
N GLU A 136 -8.91 -10.02 10.95
CA GLU A 136 -9.10 -10.58 12.28
C GLU A 136 -7.86 -11.33 12.76
N GLY A 137 -7.40 -10.98 13.96
CA GLY A 137 -6.20 -11.52 14.59
C GLY A 137 -4.95 -10.66 14.39
N GLU A 138 -4.99 -9.64 13.54
CA GLU A 138 -3.81 -8.80 13.27
C GLU A 138 -3.66 -7.58 14.21
N GLY A 139 -4.70 -7.22 14.97
CA GLY A 139 -4.64 -6.12 15.95
C GLY A 139 -4.42 -4.72 15.35
N LYS A 140 -4.48 -4.60 14.01
CA LYS A 140 -4.16 -3.38 13.27
C LYS A 140 -5.16 -3.10 12.15
N THR A 141 -5.17 -1.85 11.72
CA THR A 141 -5.92 -1.37 10.55
C THR A 141 -4.91 -0.89 9.53
N ALA A 142 -4.97 -1.43 8.31
CA ALA A 142 -4.15 -0.95 7.21
C ALA A 142 -4.90 0.13 6.43
N ILE A 143 -4.28 1.30 6.24
CA ILE A 143 -4.81 2.40 5.41
C ILE A 143 -3.86 2.62 4.25
N TYR A 144 -4.36 2.46 3.04
CA TYR A 144 -3.55 2.50 1.82
C TYR A 144 -3.49 3.90 1.26
N TYR A 145 -2.29 4.41 1.09
CA TYR A 145 -2.02 5.67 0.40
C TYR A 145 -1.91 5.45 -1.11
N LYS A 146 -1.30 4.33 -1.50
CA LYS A 146 -1.12 3.92 -2.90
C LYS A 146 -1.39 2.42 -3.03
N ASP A 147 -2.05 2.05 -4.11
CA ASP A 147 -2.35 0.66 -4.44
C ASP A 147 -1.87 0.34 -5.86
N GLY A 148 -1.28 -0.84 -6.07
CA GLY A 148 -0.68 -1.23 -7.35
C GLY A 148 0.40 -2.31 -7.16
N PHE A 149 1.38 -2.34 -8.06
CA PHE A 149 2.47 -3.34 -7.99
C PHE A 149 3.30 -3.24 -6.69
N VAL A 150 3.40 -2.03 -6.13
CA VAL A 150 3.94 -1.77 -4.80
C VAL A 150 2.94 -0.88 -4.08
N SER A 151 2.11 -1.49 -3.24
CA SER A 151 1.18 -0.74 -2.40
C SER A 151 1.96 -0.08 -1.25
N GLU A 152 1.58 1.14 -0.91
CA GLU A 152 2.15 1.91 0.19
C GLU A 152 1.03 2.23 1.19
N PHE A 153 1.25 1.95 2.47
CA PHE A 153 0.20 2.01 3.47
C PHE A 153 0.73 2.25 4.89
N TYR A 154 -0.20 2.60 5.78
CA TYR A 154 0.03 2.69 7.20
C TYR A 154 -0.59 1.45 7.86
N GLU A 155 0.18 0.75 8.68
CA GLU A 155 -0.37 -0.17 9.67
C GLU A 155 -0.57 0.60 10.96
N ILE A 156 -1.82 0.76 11.37
CA ILE A 156 -2.16 1.53 12.58
C ILE A 156 -2.73 0.57 13.62
N PHE A 157 -2.00 0.43 14.72
CA PHE A 157 -2.31 -0.51 15.78
C PHE A 157 -3.31 0.07 16.78
N GLY A 158 -3.96 -0.81 17.53
CA GLY A 158 -4.92 -0.40 18.57
C GLY A 158 -4.25 0.32 19.72
N ASP A 159 -3.16 -0.29 20.18
CA ASP A 159 -2.32 0.20 21.26
C ASP A 159 -0.92 0.54 20.70
N PRO A 160 -0.46 1.80 20.81
CA PRO A 160 0.92 2.17 20.48
C PRO A 160 1.98 1.39 21.25
N ALA A 161 1.64 0.81 22.41
CA ALA A 161 2.51 -0.01 23.23
C ALA A 161 2.48 -1.51 22.87
N ASP A 162 1.80 -1.90 21.78
CA ASP A 162 1.79 -3.28 21.30
C ASP A 162 3.21 -3.79 21.01
N GLU A 163 3.52 -5.00 21.47
CA GLU A 163 4.85 -5.60 21.31
C GLU A 163 5.24 -5.80 19.83
N ALA A 164 4.28 -5.99 18.93
CA ALA A 164 4.55 -6.06 17.49
C ALA A 164 5.06 -4.71 16.97
N VAL A 165 4.47 -3.61 17.44
CA VAL A 165 4.85 -2.25 17.06
C VAL A 165 6.25 -1.91 17.59
N LYS A 166 6.53 -2.25 18.85
CA LYS A 166 7.87 -2.04 19.44
C LYS A 166 8.95 -2.76 18.66
N LYS A 167 8.72 -4.03 18.30
CA LYS A 167 9.66 -4.84 17.51
C LYS A 167 9.95 -4.22 16.15
N ASP A 168 8.95 -3.65 15.49
CA ASP A 168 9.14 -2.92 14.24
C ASP A 168 10.11 -1.73 14.45
N TYR A 169 9.93 -0.93 15.49
CA TYR A 169 10.85 0.18 15.76
C TYR A 169 12.25 -0.29 16.15
N GLU A 170 12.36 -1.37 16.92
CA GLU A 170 13.65 -1.97 17.30
C GLU A 170 14.47 -2.46 16.09
N ILE A 171 13.81 -2.93 15.02
CA ILE A 171 14.49 -3.34 13.78
C ILE A 171 14.79 -2.16 12.84
N GLY A 172 14.41 -0.94 13.21
CA GLY A 172 14.74 0.31 12.51
C GLY A 172 13.62 0.90 11.66
N CYS A 173 12.38 0.42 11.77
CA CYS A 173 11.24 1.10 11.15
C CYS A 173 11.12 2.54 11.69
N ASP A 174 10.65 3.47 10.86
CA ASP A 174 10.48 4.87 11.26
C ASP A 174 9.47 4.99 12.42
N ASP A 175 9.93 5.56 13.53
CA ASP A 175 9.19 5.69 14.79
C ASP A 175 8.61 7.10 14.98
N ARG A 176 8.73 8.00 13.99
CA ARG A 176 8.25 9.39 14.13
C ARG A 176 6.75 9.51 14.47
N PHE A 177 5.96 8.49 14.13
CA PHE A 177 4.52 8.40 14.41
C PHE A 177 4.19 7.30 15.42
N ALA A 178 5.17 6.86 16.21
CA ALA A 178 5.00 5.80 17.21
C ALA A 178 3.94 6.14 18.26
N VAL A 179 3.78 7.42 18.61
CA VAL A 179 2.74 7.88 19.54
C VAL A 179 1.32 7.56 19.08
N ASP A 180 1.12 7.35 17.78
CA ASP A 180 -0.15 6.98 17.15
C ASP A 180 -0.26 5.48 16.86
N GLY A 181 0.78 4.72 17.20
CA GLY A 181 0.90 3.30 16.88
C GLY A 181 0.99 3.05 15.37
N VAL A 182 1.66 3.94 14.63
CA VAL A 182 1.76 3.86 13.16
C VAL A 182 3.08 3.28 12.74
N VAL A 183 3.02 2.27 11.88
CA VAL A 183 4.16 1.78 11.10
C VAL A 183 3.88 2.01 9.63
N MET A 184 4.74 2.77 8.97
CA MET A 184 4.69 2.94 7.52
C MET A 184 5.21 1.68 6.85
N ALA A 185 4.49 1.18 5.86
CA ALA A 185 4.78 -0.09 5.21
C ALA A 185 4.58 -0.04 3.69
N ARG A 186 5.27 -0.96 3.01
CA ARG A 186 5.06 -1.26 1.59
C ARG A 186 4.80 -2.75 1.40
N ASP A 187 4.10 -3.08 0.33
CA ASP A 187 4.01 -4.46 -0.13
C ASP A 187 5.33 -4.85 -0.81
N GLY A 188 6.05 -5.80 -0.21
CA GLY A 188 7.26 -6.41 -0.77
C GLY A 188 6.97 -7.59 -1.70
N GLY A 189 5.69 -7.84 -2.02
CA GLY A 189 5.22 -8.90 -2.89
C GLY A 189 5.23 -10.27 -2.23
N ALA A 190 4.88 -11.30 -3.02
CA ALA A 190 4.63 -12.66 -2.54
C ALA A 190 5.81 -13.31 -1.77
N THR A 191 7.05 -12.90 -2.04
CA THR A 191 8.25 -13.50 -1.45
C THR A 191 8.74 -12.78 -0.20
N THR A 192 8.48 -11.48 -0.09
CA THR A 192 9.01 -10.65 1.00
C THR A 192 7.94 -10.31 2.02
N GLY A 193 6.65 -10.38 1.64
CA GLY A 193 5.55 -9.91 2.45
C GLY A 193 5.66 -8.41 2.69
N PHE A 194 5.09 -7.94 3.80
CA PHE A 194 5.12 -6.52 4.14
C PHE A 194 6.49 -6.10 4.68
N ILE A 195 7.01 -5.00 4.14
CA ILE A 195 8.24 -4.35 4.57
C ILE A 195 7.87 -3.04 5.25
N CYS A 196 8.51 -2.71 6.38
CA CYS A 196 8.33 -1.39 6.96
C CYS A 196 9.26 -0.37 6.29
N VAL A 197 8.95 0.91 6.46
CA VAL A 197 9.74 2.02 5.91
C VAL A 197 10.56 2.65 7.03
N ASP A 198 11.85 2.84 6.79
CA ASP A 198 12.77 3.53 7.70
C ASP A 198 12.67 5.06 7.56
N ARG A 199 13.40 5.78 8.42
CA ARG A 199 13.39 7.26 8.45
C ARG A 199 13.85 7.95 7.17
N TYR A 200 14.51 7.21 6.28
CA TYR A 200 15.05 7.69 5.01
C TYR A 200 14.20 7.22 3.82
N GLY A 201 13.12 6.47 4.05
CA GLY A 201 12.24 5.95 3.01
C GLY A 201 12.64 4.58 2.46
N TYR A 202 13.62 3.90 3.05
CA TYR A 202 14.05 2.56 2.64
C TYR A 202 13.21 1.46 3.28
N GLY A 203 13.02 0.37 2.55
CA GLY A 203 12.31 -0.80 3.04
C GLY A 203 13.18 -1.66 3.96
N ILE A 204 12.71 -1.93 5.17
CA ILE A 204 13.29 -2.91 6.09
C ILE A 204 12.39 -4.14 6.12
N LYS A 205 12.97 -5.31 5.85
CA LYS A 205 12.27 -6.58 5.91
C LYS A 205 12.03 -6.96 7.38
N ARG A 206 10.77 -7.19 7.74
CA ARG A 206 10.39 -7.79 9.02
C ARG A 206 10.84 -9.26 9.05
N LYS A 207 11.49 -9.67 10.13
CA LYS A 207 11.98 -11.05 10.33
C LYS A 207 10.92 -11.95 10.92
#